data_AF-A0A520D403-F1
#
_entry.id   AF-A0A520D403-F1
#
_cell.length_a   1.000
_cell.length_b   1.000
_cell.length_c   1.000
_cell.angle_alpha   90.00
_cell.angle_beta   90.00
_cell.angle_gamma   90.00
#
_symmetry.space_group_name_H-M   'P 1'
#
loop_
_entity.id
_entity.type
_entity.pdbx_description
1 polymer ?
#
loop_
_entity_poly.entity_id
_entity_poly.type
_entity_poly.pdbx_seq_one_letter_code
_entity_poly.pdbx_strand_id
1 'polypeptide(L)'
;VVGGRRAHAVEVAERGVGVPEQAQPMMHAPNSGYERLEGGRIVVIADVGAPPPLPYSLNAGAGCLSFEMSSGPQRIVINCGLPASGPELRRLARTTAAHSTACVADASSCRFLGSGGWWGERVAARWLERRVGPVVLRGPAAVKAERSDEGASTVLAARHDGYARDHGIVHERRWQLAGAEGRLDGQDAFLRSSARKGRPRTQDVAIRFHLHPAIAVRLQEDGLELSSPLGEVWTFHATGAEIRLEESVYFAGLTGARRTDQIVLHVAVHDDVRVDWTFQRLASAPGRTPSAAA
;
A
#
# COMPACT_ATOMS: atom_id res chain seq x y z
N VAL A 1 -76.69 -5.72 13.65
CA VAL A 1 -75.94 -6.44 12.61
C VAL A 1 -74.46 -6.22 12.91
N VAL A 2 -73.83 -6.94 13.86
CA VAL A 2 -73.18 -8.27 13.71
C VAL A 2 -72.37 -8.33 12.41
N GLY A 3 -71.07 -8.61 12.32
CA GLY A 3 -69.97 -8.99 13.21
C GLY A 3 -68.69 -8.90 12.37
N GLY A 4 -67.50 -8.73 12.93
CA GLY A 4 -66.72 -9.84 13.48
C GLY A 4 -65.50 -10.16 12.59
N ARG A 5 -64.31 -10.03 13.19
CA ARG A 5 -63.00 -10.71 12.92
C ARG A 5 -61.93 -9.86 13.66
N ARG A 6 -61.80 -9.97 15.00
CA ARG A 6 -60.93 -10.91 15.76
C ARG A 6 -59.62 -11.21 15.00
N ALA A 7 -58.51 -10.55 15.36
CA ALA A 7 -57.61 -10.85 16.49
C ALA A 7 -56.82 -12.15 16.29
N HIS A 8 -55.50 -12.04 16.15
CA HIS A 8 -54.46 -12.87 16.80
C HIS A 8 -53.08 -12.53 16.18
N ALA A 9 -52.23 -11.83 16.94
CA ALA A 9 -50.80 -11.68 16.64
C ALA A 9 -50.01 -11.33 17.91
N VAL A 10 -50.07 -12.22 18.91
CA VAL A 10 -49.16 -12.42 20.08
C VAL A 10 -49.53 -13.86 20.52
N GLU A 11 -48.70 -14.92 20.58
CA GLU A 11 -47.34 -15.10 21.08
C GLU A 11 -46.79 -16.50 20.65
N VAL A 12 -45.46 -16.59 20.58
CA VAL A 12 -44.56 -17.76 20.81
C VAL A 12 -44.67 -19.01 19.92
N ALA A 13 -43.60 -19.27 19.16
CA ALA A 13 -42.76 -20.46 19.39
C ALA A 13 -41.40 -20.32 18.70
N GLU A 14 -40.37 -20.41 19.54
CA GLU A 14 -38.96 -20.55 19.23
C GLU A 14 -38.69 -21.58 18.13
N ARG A 15 -37.87 -21.20 17.13
CA ARG A 15 -36.94 -22.06 16.41
C ARG A 15 -35.94 -21.15 15.72
N GLY A 16 -34.70 -21.20 16.21
CA GLY A 16 -33.66 -20.23 15.88
C GLY A 16 -33.31 -20.16 14.40
N VAL A 17 -32.93 -18.97 13.95
CA VAL A 17 -32.13 -18.77 12.74
C VAL A 17 -31.24 -17.54 12.95
N GLY A 18 -29.94 -17.81 13.07
CA GLY A 18 -28.85 -16.97 12.57
C GLY A 18 -28.62 -15.60 13.21
N VAL A 19 -27.57 -15.52 14.04
CA VAL A 19 -26.71 -14.33 14.09
C VAL A 19 -26.41 -13.90 12.64
N PRO A 20 -26.50 -12.62 12.26
CA PRO A 20 -26.14 -12.21 10.91
C PRO A 20 -24.73 -12.69 10.61
N GLU A 21 -24.62 -13.49 9.54
CA GLU A 21 -23.36 -13.98 9.01
C GLU A 21 -22.40 -12.80 8.89
N GLN A 22 -21.35 -12.81 9.71
CA GLN A 22 -20.30 -11.80 9.63
C GLN A 22 -19.79 -11.81 8.20
N ALA A 23 -20.00 -10.71 7.47
CA ALA A 23 -19.53 -10.57 6.11
C ALA A 23 -18.04 -10.92 6.08
N GLN A 24 -17.69 -12.03 5.43
CA GLN A 24 -16.29 -12.45 5.36
C GLN A 24 -15.50 -11.36 4.65
N PRO A 25 -14.32 -10.98 5.17
CA PRO A 25 -13.52 -9.95 4.54
C PRO A 25 -13.15 -10.39 3.12
N MET A 26 -13.26 -9.47 2.17
CA MET A 26 -12.86 -9.74 0.78
C MET A 26 -11.34 -9.93 0.73
N MET A 27 -10.91 -11.15 0.40
CA MET A 27 -9.49 -11.49 0.26
C MET A 27 -8.89 -10.99 -1.06
N HIS A 28 -9.76 -10.87 -2.06
CA HIS A 28 -9.43 -10.47 -3.42
C HIS A 28 -10.47 -9.46 -3.91
N ALA A 29 -10.01 -8.36 -4.50
CA ALA A 29 -10.88 -7.40 -5.18
C ALA A 29 -10.42 -7.25 -6.64
N PRO A 30 -10.72 -8.24 -7.50
CA PRO A 30 -10.14 -8.33 -8.85
C PRO A 30 -10.48 -7.13 -9.74
N ASN A 31 -11.64 -6.50 -9.52
CA ASN A 31 -12.07 -5.33 -10.28
C ASN A 31 -11.40 -4.02 -9.85
N SER A 32 -10.89 -3.95 -8.62
CA SER A 32 -10.18 -2.77 -8.08
C SER A 32 -8.68 -2.97 -7.93
N GLY A 33 -8.18 -4.21 -8.09
CA GLY A 33 -6.76 -4.54 -8.05
C GLY A 33 -6.17 -4.60 -6.65
N TYR A 34 -6.96 -4.89 -5.62
CA TYR A 34 -6.46 -5.03 -4.25
C TYR A 34 -6.44 -6.49 -3.79
N GLU A 35 -5.40 -6.81 -3.02
CA GLU A 35 -5.17 -8.12 -2.40
C GLU A 35 -5.02 -7.96 -0.90
N ARG A 36 -5.61 -8.89 -0.14
CA ARG A 36 -5.53 -8.91 1.32
C ARG A 36 -4.80 -10.16 1.78
N LEU A 37 -3.71 -9.99 2.52
CA LEU A 37 -3.08 -11.06 3.30
C LEU A 37 -3.43 -10.87 4.76
N GLU A 38 -3.83 -11.94 5.43
CA GLU A 38 -4.13 -11.90 6.86
C GLU A 38 -3.59 -13.14 7.55
N GLY A 39 -3.07 -12.95 8.77
CA GLY A 39 -2.44 -14.02 9.53
C GLY A 39 -2.10 -13.55 10.94
N GLY A 40 -2.59 -14.29 11.94
CA GLY A 40 -2.48 -13.87 13.34
C GLY A 40 -3.13 -12.50 13.57
N ARG A 41 -2.33 -11.51 13.99
CA ARG A 41 -2.81 -10.12 14.16
C ARG A 41 -2.51 -9.25 12.93
N ILE A 42 -1.75 -9.75 11.97
CA ILE A 42 -1.25 -8.96 10.84
C ILE A 42 -2.28 -8.96 9.73
N VAL A 43 -2.52 -7.78 9.19
CA VAL A 43 -3.27 -7.57 7.95
C VAL A 43 -2.41 -6.74 7.03
N VAL A 44 -2.28 -7.20 5.79
CA VAL A 44 -1.65 -6.47 4.68
C VAL A 44 -2.68 -6.25 3.59
N ILE A 45 -2.83 -5.02 3.14
CA ILE A 45 -3.64 -4.66 1.98
C ILE A 45 -2.69 -4.14 0.91
N ALA A 46 -2.54 -4.86 -0.19
CA ALA A 46 -1.66 -4.53 -1.29
C ALA A 46 -2.44 -4.03 -2.51
N ASP A 47 -1.99 -2.93 -3.11
CA ASP A 47 -2.42 -2.48 -4.43
C ASP A 47 -1.60 -3.23 -5.48
N VAL A 48 -2.23 -4.13 -6.21
CA VAL A 48 -1.67 -4.89 -7.34
C VAL A 48 -2.43 -4.60 -8.64
N GLY A 49 -3.07 -3.42 -8.71
CA GLY A 49 -3.90 -3.00 -9.83
C GLY A 49 -3.15 -2.19 -10.88
N ALA A 50 -3.65 -2.25 -12.12
CA ALA A 50 -3.33 -1.24 -13.13
C ALA A 50 -4.10 0.07 -12.83
N PRO A 51 -3.59 1.23 -13.25
CA PRO A 51 -4.33 2.49 -13.13
C PRO A 51 -5.70 2.37 -13.84
N PRO A 52 -6.76 2.94 -13.26
CA PRO A 52 -8.10 2.83 -13.83
C PRO A 52 -8.19 3.61 -15.15
N PRO A 53 -9.21 3.32 -16.00
CA PRO A 53 -9.47 4.06 -17.22
C PRO A 53 -9.57 5.57 -16.98
N LEU A 54 -9.25 6.37 -18.00
CA LEU A 54 -9.19 7.83 -17.93
C LEU A 54 -10.35 8.50 -17.16
N PRO A 55 -11.64 8.18 -17.41
CA PRO A 55 -12.77 8.81 -16.71
C PRO A 55 -12.77 8.58 -15.19
N TYR A 56 -12.14 7.51 -14.73
CA TYR A 56 -12.09 7.10 -13.33
C TYR A 56 -10.73 7.41 -12.67
N SER A 57 -9.81 8.03 -13.41
CA SER A 57 -8.43 8.25 -12.97
C SER A 57 -8.17 9.56 -12.22
N LEU A 58 -9.20 10.38 -12.02
CA LEU A 58 -9.08 11.72 -11.41
C LEU A 58 -8.39 11.71 -10.04
N ASN A 59 -8.67 10.69 -9.23
CA ASN A 59 -8.11 10.54 -7.89
C ASN A 59 -7.14 9.33 -7.79
N ALA A 60 -6.87 8.65 -8.90
CA ALA A 60 -5.98 7.49 -8.90
C ALA A 60 -4.54 7.91 -8.59
N GLY A 61 -3.90 7.19 -7.67
CA GLY A 61 -2.48 7.32 -7.36
C GLY A 61 -1.60 6.45 -8.27
N ALA A 62 -0.30 6.72 -8.28
CA ALA A 62 0.73 5.91 -8.90
C ALA A 62 1.29 4.87 -7.90
N GLY A 63 0.38 4.20 -7.19
CA GLY A 63 0.67 3.34 -6.03
C GLY A 63 0.72 1.84 -6.33
N CYS A 64 0.79 1.42 -7.61
CA CYS A 64 0.89 0.01 -7.96
C CYS A 64 2.08 -0.65 -7.24
N LEU A 65 1.84 -1.81 -6.62
CA LEU A 65 2.70 -2.55 -5.69
C LEU A 65 2.96 -1.86 -4.33
N SER A 66 2.15 -0.89 -3.95
CA SER A 66 2.13 -0.38 -2.58
C SER A 66 1.35 -1.29 -1.65
N PHE A 67 1.56 -1.15 -0.35
CA PHE A 67 0.77 -1.85 0.64
C PHE A 67 0.63 -1.04 1.93
N GLU A 68 -0.38 -1.37 2.70
CA GLU A 68 -0.54 -0.95 4.09
C GLU A 68 -0.50 -2.19 4.98
N MET A 69 0.12 -2.06 6.16
CA MET A 69 0.25 -3.13 7.14
C MET A 69 -0.24 -2.65 8.50
N SER A 70 -1.06 -3.48 9.14
CA SER A 70 -1.50 -3.27 10.52
C SER A 70 -1.34 -4.52 11.37
N SER A 71 -1.17 -4.33 12.68
CA SER A 71 -1.26 -5.37 13.69
C SER A 71 -2.40 -5.06 14.65
N GLY A 72 -3.46 -5.87 14.60
CA GLY A 72 -4.73 -5.56 15.26
C GLY A 72 -5.24 -4.18 14.83
N PRO A 73 -5.58 -3.27 15.77
CA PRO A 73 -6.07 -1.93 15.43
C PRO A 73 -4.95 -0.95 15.03
N GLN A 74 -3.69 -1.36 15.08
CA GLN A 74 -2.55 -0.45 14.94
C GLN A 74 -1.98 -0.49 13.52
N ARG A 75 -2.07 0.63 12.80
CA ARG A 75 -1.40 0.79 11.51
C ARG A 75 0.10 1.01 11.73
N ILE A 76 0.92 0.24 11.02
CA ILE A 76 2.37 0.31 11.07
C ILE A 76 2.88 0.96 9.78
N VAL A 77 2.68 0.30 8.65
CA VAL A 77 2.97 0.84 7.31
C VAL A 77 1.69 1.38 6.70
N ILE A 78 1.76 2.57 6.11
CA ILE A 78 0.65 3.30 5.51
C ILE A 78 1.03 3.80 4.12
N ASN A 79 0.07 4.30 3.35
CA ASN A 79 0.33 5.29 2.32
C ASN A 79 0.09 6.69 2.88
N CYS A 80 0.62 7.75 2.24
CA CYS A 80 0.43 9.12 2.73
C CYS A 80 -1.06 9.52 2.73
N GLY A 81 -1.88 8.90 1.88
CA GLY A 81 -3.30 9.20 1.75
C GLY A 81 -3.57 10.45 0.91
N LEU A 82 -4.85 10.70 0.57
CA LEU A 82 -5.24 11.84 -0.26
C LEU A 82 -5.75 13.00 0.62
N PRO A 83 -5.18 14.21 0.52
CA PRO A 83 -5.64 15.34 1.31
C PRO A 83 -7.02 15.84 0.86
N ALA A 84 -7.79 16.35 1.81
CA ALA A 84 -9.14 16.88 1.57
C ALA A 84 -9.13 18.13 0.66
N SER A 85 -8.09 18.95 0.74
CA SER A 85 -7.96 20.20 -0.01
C SER A 85 -6.53 20.41 -0.52
N GLY A 86 -6.32 21.44 -1.35
CA GLY A 86 -5.02 21.77 -1.93
C GLY A 86 -4.74 20.99 -3.22
N PRO A 87 -5.02 21.55 -4.41
CA PRO A 87 -4.80 20.87 -5.69
C PRO A 87 -3.36 20.39 -5.89
N GLU A 88 -2.36 21.18 -5.49
CA GLU A 88 -0.94 20.79 -5.55
C GLU A 88 -0.64 19.61 -4.62
N LEU A 89 -1.14 19.65 -3.39
CA LEU A 89 -0.94 18.58 -2.42
C LEU A 89 -1.62 17.27 -2.87
N ARG A 90 -2.79 17.37 -3.49
CA ARG A 90 -3.48 16.23 -4.11
C ARG A 90 -2.68 15.64 -5.27
N ARG A 91 -1.94 16.45 -6.04
CA ARG A 91 -1.04 15.91 -7.07
C ARG A 91 0.13 15.17 -6.46
N LEU A 92 0.77 15.75 -5.45
CA LEU A 92 1.90 15.13 -4.76
C LEU A 92 1.49 13.81 -4.09
N ALA A 93 0.34 13.79 -3.42
CA ALA A 93 -0.23 12.60 -2.80
C ALA A 93 -0.55 11.47 -3.80
N ARG A 94 -0.64 11.77 -5.10
CA ARG A 94 -0.87 10.79 -6.16
C ARG A 94 0.42 10.27 -6.79
N THR A 95 1.58 10.85 -6.46
CA THR A 95 2.87 10.35 -6.95
C THR A 95 3.25 9.03 -6.29
N THR A 96 4.13 8.26 -6.92
CA THR A 96 4.63 7.00 -6.33
C THR A 96 5.35 7.26 -5.00
N ALA A 97 6.06 8.39 -4.87
CA ALA A 97 6.76 8.77 -3.63
C ALA A 97 5.85 8.98 -2.41
N ALA A 98 4.53 9.02 -2.60
CA ALA A 98 3.53 9.11 -1.53
C ALA A 98 2.93 7.74 -1.14
N HIS A 99 3.46 6.65 -1.71
CA HIS A 99 2.98 5.29 -1.50
C HIS A 99 4.13 4.39 -1.05
N SER A 100 3.81 3.37 -0.24
CA SER A 100 4.79 2.42 0.30
C SER A 100 5.23 1.39 -0.75
N THR A 101 5.94 1.86 -1.78
CA THR A 101 6.43 1.10 -2.93
C THR A 101 7.73 1.70 -3.48
N ALA A 102 8.23 1.16 -4.60
CA ALA A 102 9.48 1.59 -5.22
C ALA A 102 9.28 2.71 -6.26
N CYS A 103 10.14 3.73 -6.17
CA CYS A 103 10.29 4.82 -7.13
C CYS A 103 11.60 4.66 -7.89
N VAL A 104 11.58 4.81 -9.22
CA VAL A 104 12.77 4.71 -10.07
C VAL A 104 13.15 6.10 -10.58
N ALA A 105 14.38 6.54 -10.31
CA ALA A 105 14.92 7.84 -10.69
C ALA A 105 13.97 9.01 -10.35
N ASP A 106 13.40 8.97 -9.15
CA ASP A 106 12.40 9.92 -8.64
C ASP A 106 11.16 10.12 -9.53
N ALA A 107 10.89 9.18 -10.44
CA ALA A 107 9.75 9.20 -11.32
C ALA A 107 8.60 8.35 -10.76
N SER A 108 7.36 8.80 -10.99
CA SER A 108 6.18 7.99 -10.71
C SER A 108 5.95 6.93 -11.79
N SER A 109 5.40 5.78 -11.38
CA SER A 109 5.00 4.69 -12.29
C SER A 109 3.87 5.10 -13.26
N CYS A 110 3.11 6.14 -12.90
CA CYS A 110 2.12 6.79 -13.75
C CYS A 110 2.58 8.18 -14.21
N ARG A 111 2.18 8.56 -15.43
CA ARG A 111 2.27 9.91 -16.00
C ARG A 111 0.92 10.59 -15.90
N PHE A 112 0.89 11.74 -15.24
CA PHE A 112 -0.32 12.55 -15.06
C PHE A 112 -0.39 13.68 -16.09
N LEU A 113 -1.61 14.08 -16.47
CA LEU A 113 -1.81 15.29 -17.26
C LEU A 113 -1.26 16.51 -16.50
N GLY A 114 -0.47 17.33 -17.19
CA GLY A 114 0.22 18.49 -16.60
C GLY A 114 1.62 18.23 -16.06
N SER A 115 2.13 16.98 -16.13
CA SER A 115 3.52 16.64 -15.76
C SER A 115 4.53 16.98 -16.86
N GLY A 116 4.84 18.27 -17.05
CA GLY A 116 5.92 18.74 -17.93
C GLY A 116 5.50 19.10 -19.37
N GLY A 117 6.51 19.44 -20.21
CA GLY A 117 6.34 19.86 -21.61
C GLY A 117 6.90 21.26 -21.91
N TRP A 118 7.15 21.57 -23.19
CA TRP A 118 7.53 22.93 -23.61
C TRP A 118 6.36 23.91 -23.39
N TRP A 119 6.60 25.23 -23.41
CA TRP A 119 5.59 26.21 -22.98
C TRP A 119 4.25 26.07 -23.71
N GLY A 120 4.26 25.72 -25.01
CA GLY A 120 3.05 25.47 -25.79
C GLY A 120 2.24 24.26 -25.31
N GLU A 121 2.90 23.13 -25.05
CA GLU A 121 2.27 21.92 -24.48
C GLU A 121 1.72 22.18 -23.08
N ARG A 122 2.41 22.99 -22.28
CA ARG A 122 1.93 23.38 -20.94
C ARG A 122 0.66 24.22 -20.99
N VAL A 123 0.52 25.12 -21.97
CA VAL A 123 -0.71 25.90 -22.15
C VAL A 123 -1.88 24.99 -22.55
N ALA A 124 -1.66 24.09 -23.50
CA ALA A 124 -2.65 23.11 -23.92
C ALA A 124 -3.02 22.14 -22.78
N ALA A 125 -2.04 21.63 -22.05
CA ALA A 125 -2.26 20.76 -20.89
C ALA A 125 -3.03 21.47 -19.79
N ARG A 126 -2.73 22.74 -19.46
CA ARG A 126 -3.52 23.53 -18.49
C ARG A 126 -4.94 23.81 -18.95
N TRP A 127 -5.15 23.99 -20.26
CA TRP A 127 -6.51 24.12 -20.81
C TRP A 127 -7.28 22.81 -20.69
N LEU A 128 -6.64 21.69 -21.06
CA LEU A 128 -7.26 20.37 -21.02
C LEU A 128 -7.53 19.92 -19.58
N GLU A 129 -6.58 20.11 -18.68
CA GLU A 129 -6.71 19.80 -17.26
C GLU A 129 -7.85 20.58 -16.58
N ARG A 130 -8.11 21.83 -16.99
CA ARG A 130 -9.30 22.57 -16.54
C ARG A 130 -10.62 21.95 -17.00
N ARG A 131 -10.61 21.18 -18.09
CA ARG A 131 -11.80 20.51 -18.65
C ARG A 131 -11.97 19.08 -18.18
N VAL A 132 -10.89 18.31 -18.06
CA VAL A 132 -10.94 16.86 -17.77
C VAL A 132 -10.26 16.48 -16.45
N GLY A 133 -9.67 17.44 -15.73
CA GLY A 133 -8.93 17.19 -14.49
C GLY A 133 -7.54 16.57 -14.69
N PRO A 134 -6.80 16.36 -13.59
CA PRO A 134 -5.46 15.78 -13.62
C PRO A 134 -5.51 14.26 -13.80
N VAL A 135 -5.95 13.79 -14.96
CA VAL A 135 -6.11 12.36 -15.28
C VAL A 135 -4.77 11.63 -15.44
N VAL A 136 -4.77 10.32 -15.25
CA VAL A 136 -3.62 9.45 -15.57
C VAL A 136 -3.58 9.26 -17.08
N LEU A 137 -2.58 9.85 -17.75
CA LEU A 137 -2.40 9.69 -19.20
C LEU A 137 -1.83 8.34 -19.56
N ARG A 138 -0.98 7.81 -18.68
CA ARG A 138 -0.29 6.54 -18.86
C ARG A 138 0.15 5.99 -17.51
N GLY A 139 0.20 4.68 -17.37
CA GLY A 139 0.88 4.02 -16.25
C GLY A 139 1.22 2.60 -16.62
N PRO A 140 1.39 1.71 -15.62
CA PRO A 140 1.63 0.30 -15.89
C PRO A 140 0.51 -0.32 -16.73
N ALA A 141 0.88 -1.05 -17.76
CA ALA A 141 -0.04 -1.75 -18.67
C ALA A 141 -0.04 -3.26 -18.43
N ALA A 142 1.13 -3.81 -18.11
CA ALA A 142 1.29 -5.23 -17.77
C ALA A 142 1.46 -5.36 -16.25
N VAL A 143 0.33 -5.46 -15.55
CA VAL A 143 0.30 -5.79 -14.11
C VAL A 143 -0.13 -7.24 -13.95
N LYS A 144 0.61 -8.00 -13.16
CA LYS A 144 0.28 -9.40 -12.82
C LYS A 144 0.45 -9.61 -11.33
N ALA A 145 -0.43 -10.40 -10.74
CA ALA A 145 -0.37 -10.83 -9.36
C ALA A 145 -0.72 -12.32 -9.26
N GLU A 146 -0.03 -13.03 -8.39
CA GLU A 146 -0.23 -14.44 -8.11
C GLU A 146 -0.18 -14.66 -6.60
N ARG A 147 -1.19 -15.36 -6.09
CA ARG A 147 -1.27 -15.77 -4.69
C ARG A 147 -1.03 -17.27 -4.60
N SER A 148 -0.28 -17.65 -3.57
CA SER A 148 -0.06 -19.05 -3.21
C SER A 148 0.07 -19.19 -1.70
N ASP A 149 -0.07 -20.43 -1.21
CA ASP A 149 0.25 -20.78 0.16
C ASP A 149 1.54 -21.63 0.15
N GLU A 150 2.51 -21.26 0.97
CA GLU A 150 3.80 -21.94 1.13
C GLU A 150 3.96 -22.38 2.58
N GLY A 151 3.65 -23.65 2.85
CA GLY A 151 3.65 -24.18 4.22
C GLY A 151 2.61 -23.47 5.09
N ALA A 152 3.06 -22.81 6.15
CA ALA A 152 2.21 -22.02 7.05
C ALA A 152 2.12 -20.53 6.68
N SER A 153 2.73 -20.13 5.55
CA SER A 153 2.76 -18.74 5.10
C SER A 153 1.87 -18.53 3.88
N THR A 154 1.23 -17.37 3.80
CA THR A 154 0.56 -16.93 2.57
C THR A 154 1.49 -16.00 1.80
N VAL A 155 1.56 -16.19 0.48
CA VAL A 155 2.44 -15.47 -0.43
C VAL A 155 1.63 -14.73 -1.49
N LEU A 156 2.02 -13.48 -1.75
CA LEU A 156 1.57 -12.69 -2.88
C LEU A 156 2.79 -12.23 -3.66
N ALA A 157 2.88 -12.56 -4.94
CA ALA A 157 3.88 -12.04 -5.86
C ALA A 157 3.20 -11.21 -6.92
N ALA A 158 3.70 -10.00 -7.18
CA ALA A 158 3.15 -9.14 -8.20
C ALA A 158 4.23 -8.33 -8.93
N ARG A 159 3.93 -7.88 -10.14
CA ARG A 159 4.86 -7.14 -10.99
C ARG A 159 4.16 -6.11 -11.86
N HIS A 160 4.90 -5.07 -12.26
CA HIS A 160 4.41 -4.05 -13.18
C HIS A 160 5.51 -3.47 -14.10
N ASP A 161 5.11 -2.96 -15.26
CA ASP A 161 6.01 -2.41 -16.30
C ASP A 161 6.05 -0.88 -16.34
N GLY A 162 5.62 -0.21 -15.27
CA GLY A 162 5.45 1.26 -15.22
C GLY A 162 6.73 2.03 -15.57
N TYR A 163 7.90 1.48 -15.26
CA TYR A 163 9.21 2.08 -15.52
C TYR A 163 9.89 1.55 -16.79
N ALA A 164 9.29 0.58 -17.49
CA ALA A 164 9.97 -0.17 -18.54
C ALA A 164 10.35 0.70 -19.74
N ARG A 165 9.45 1.57 -20.20
CA ARG A 165 9.73 2.45 -21.36
C ARG A 165 10.76 3.53 -21.06
N ASP A 166 10.62 4.19 -19.91
CA ASP A 166 11.35 5.43 -19.62
C ASP A 166 12.68 5.14 -18.91
N HIS A 167 12.71 4.06 -18.11
CA HIS A 167 13.87 3.68 -17.29
C HIS A 167 14.44 2.29 -17.63
N GLY A 168 13.72 1.44 -18.37
CA GLY A 168 14.18 0.10 -18.74
C GLY A 168 14.09 -0.88 -17.58
N ILE A 169 13.14 -0.68 -16.66
CA ILE A 169 12.98 -1.49 -15.44
C ILE A 169 11.54 -2.02 -15.33
N VAL A 170 11.41 -3.32 -15.06
CA VAL A 170 10.20 -3.95 -14.52
C VAL A 170 10.40 -4.09 -13.02
N HIS A 171 9.39 -3.70 -12.24
CA HIS A 171 9.42 -3.82 -10.79
C HIS A 171 8.54 -4.99 -10.37
N GLU A 172 9.11 -5.88 -9.56
CA GLU A 172 8.42 -7.01 -8.96
C GLU A 172 8.51 -6.92 -7.44
N ARG A 173 7.42 -7.26 -6.76
CA ARG A 173 7.36 -7.34 -5.32
C ARG A 173 6.70 -8.63 -4.88
N ARG A 174 7.30 -9.30 -3.92
CA ARG A 174 6.74 -10.46 -3.22
C ARG A 174 6.52 -10.11 -1.76
N TRP A 175 5.38 -10.50 -1.20
CA TRP A 175 5.05 -10.48 0.22
C TRP A 175 4.84 -11.91 0.68
N GLN A 176 5.45 -12.28 1.80
CA GLN A 176 5.26 -13.55 2.47
C GLN A 176 4.88 -13.31 3.92
N LEU A 177 3.66 -13.67 4.27
CA LEU A 177 3.09 -13.47 5.58
C LEU A 177 3.14 -14.78 6.39
N ALA A 178 4.05 -14.86 7.35
CA ALA A 178 4.07 -15.92 8.36
C ALA A 178 3.32 -15.42 9.61
N GLY A 179 2.00 -15.46 9.54
CA GLY A 179 1.12 -14.82 10.54
C GLY A 179 1.28 -15.34 11.97
N ALA A 180 1.55 -16.64 12.12
CA ALA A 180 1.79 -17.27 13.43
C ALA A 180 3.08 -16.76 14.09
N GLU A 181 4.10 -16.45 13.29
CA GLU A 181 5.39 -15.93 13.74
C GLU A 181 5.37 -14.40 13.95
N GLY A 182 4.29 -13.73 13.52
CA GLY A 182 4.23 -12.27 13.56
C GLY A 182 5.25 -11.63 12.60
N ARG A 183 5.45 -12.25 11.44
CA ARG A 183 6.48 -11.87 10.46
C ARG A 183 5.88 -11.58 9.10
N LEU A 184 6.30 -10.46 8.49
CA LEU A 184 6.08 -10.17 7.09
C LEU A 184 7.44 -10.02 6.42
N ASP A 185 7.75 -10.93 5.52
CA ASP A 185 8.90 -10.82 4.62
C ASP A 185 8.46 -10.21 3.31
N GLY A 186 9.33 -9.41 2.73
CA GLY A 186 9.15 -8.91 1.39
C GLY A 186 10.43 -8.90 0.59
N GLN A 187 10.25 -8.94 -0.71
CA GLN A 187 11.32 -8.95 -1.68
C GLN A 187 10.94 -8.04 -2.84
N ASP A 188 11.77 -7.05 -3.11
CA ASP A 188 11.67 -6.20 -4.28
C ASP A 188 12.73 -6.61 -5.30
N ALA A 189 12.34 -6.81 -6.54
CA ALA A 189 13.23 -7.08 -7.66
C ALA A 189 13.05 -6.05 -8.76
N PHE A 190 14.17 -5.62 -9.34
CA PHE A 190 14.22 -4.65 -10.44
C PHE A 190 14.88 -5.31 -11.64
N LEU A 191 14.07 -5.73 -12.60
CA LEU A 191 14.52 -6.49 -13.76
C LEU A 191 14.72 -5.58 -14.97
N ARG A 192 15.82 -5.77 -15.70
CA ARG A 192 16.09 -5.05 -16.93
C ARG A 192 15.10 -5.45 -18.01
N SER A 193 14.55 -4.42 -18.66
CA SER A 193 13.64 -4.56 -19.77
C SER A 193 14.24 -3.94 -21.03
N SER A 194 14.10 -4.67 -22.15
CA SER A 194 14.45 -4.18 -23.49
C SER A 194 13.46 -3.14 -24.04
N ALA A 195 12.40 -2.80 -23.30
CA ALA A 195 11.40 -1.81 -23.72
C ALA A 195 11.96 -0.39 -23.88
N ARG A 196 13.03 -0.05 -23.16
CA ARG A 196 13.74 1.23 -23.32
C ARG A 196 14.72 1.13 -24.48
N LYS A 197 14.62 2.07 -25.42
CA LYS A 197 15.60 2.22 -26.51
C LYS A 197 16.87 2.90 -26.00
N GLY A 198 18.02 2.45 -26.48
CA GLY A 198 19.34 3.01 -26.17
C GLY A 198 20.12 2.18 -25.15
N ARG A 199 21.31 2.68 -24.77
CA ARG A 199 22.20 1.99 -23.83
C ARG A 199 21.59 1.97 -22.41
N PRO A 200 21.60 0.83 -21.71
CA PRO A 200 21.19 0.77 -20.31
C PRO A 200 21.98 1.76 -19.46
N ARG A 201 21.27 2.44 -18.57
CA ARG A 201 21.86 3.37 -17.59
C ARG A 201 21.50 2.89 -16.20
N THR A 202 22.45 2.97 -15.27
CA THR A 202 22.18 2.80 -13.85
C THR A 202 21.02 3.72 -13.45
N GLN A 203 20.05 3.17 -12.72
CA GLN A 203 18.92 3.92 -12.19
C GLN A 203 18.99 3.86 -10.67
N ASP A 204 18.86 5.01 -10.02
CA ASP A 204 18.69 5.06 -8.57
C ASP A 204 17.24 4.68 -8.26
N VAL A 205 17.07 3.83 -7.27
CA VAL A 205 15.76 3.34 -6.84
C VAL A 205 15.65 3.54 -5.34
N ALA A 206 14.48 4.02 -4.93
CA ALA A 206 14.14 4.21 -3.53
C ALA A 206 12.84 3.46 -3.23
N ILE A 207 12.95 2.43 -2.37
CA ILE A 207 11.83 1.65 -1.86
C ILE A 207 11.36 2.29 -0.57
N ARG A 208 10.10 2.72 -0.50
CA ARG A 208 9.58 3.47 0.64
C ARG A 208 8.61 2.65 1.47
N PHE A 209 8.66 2.85 2.78
CA PHE A 209 7.66 2.40 3.74
C PHE A 209 7.29 3.58 4.63
N HIS A 210 6.17 4.24 4.34
CA HIS A 210 5.69 5.34 5.17
C HIS A 210 5.12 4.78 6.46
N LEU A 211 5.55 5.31 7.60
CA LEU A 211 5.13 4.85 8.91
C LEU A 211 3.98 5.69 9.43
N HIS A 212 3.04 5.05 10.12
CA HIS A 212 1.95 5.78 10.75
C HIS A 212 2.51 6.74 11.83
N PRO A 213 1.98 7.97 11.99
CA PRO A 213 2.51 8.97 12.94
C PRO A 213 2.52 8.59 14.43
N ALA A 214 2.03 7.40 14.79
CA ALA A 214 2.04 6.89 16.15
C ALA A 214 3.15 5.86 16.40
N ILE A 215 3.85 5.42 15.34
CA ILE A 215 4.96 4.49 15.44
C ILE A 215 6.22 5.29 15.74
N ALA A 216 6.85 5.01 16.88
CA ALA A 216 8.16 5.56 17.20
C ALA A 216 9.25 4.68 16.58
N VAL A 217 10.28 5.30 16.00
CA VAL A 217 11.37 4.60 15.31
C VAL A 217 12.70 4.87 15.99
N ARG A 218 13.52 3.83 16.14
CA ARG A 218 14.88 3.95 16.64
C ARG A 218 15.84 3.14 15.79
N LEU A 219 16.99 3.71 15.46
CA LEU A 219 18.08 3.00 14.80
C LEU A 219 18.71 2.00 15.77
N GLN A 220 18.99 0.80 15.26
CA GLN A 220 19.72 -0.27 15.94
C GLN A 220 20.95 -0.65 15.08
N GLU A 221 21.87 -1.46 15.61
CA GLU A 221 23.08 -1.87 14.89
C GLU A 221 22.77 -2.51 13.52
N ASP A 222 21.79 -3.42 13.48
CA ASP A 222 21.47 -4.21 12.29
C ASP A 222 20.13 -3.85 11.62
N GLY A 223 19.48 -2.74 11.99
CA GLY A 223 18.16 -2.40 11.46
C GLY A 223 17.45 -1.29 12.23
N LEU A 224 16.12 -1.35 12.25
CA LEU A 224 15.27 -0.38 12.95
C LEU A 224 14.36 -1.09 13.95
N GLU A 225 14.12 -0.43 15.08
CA GLU A 225 13.09 -0.81 16.04
C GLU A 225 11.90 0.13 15.91
N LEU A 226 10.70 -0.43 15.80
CA LEU A 226 9.44 0.26 15.62
C LEU A 226 8.55 -0.04 16.82
N SER A 227 8.28 0.98 17.64
CA SER A 227 7.47 0.85 18.85
C SER A 227 6.08 1.41 18.63
N SER A 228 5.09 0.59 18.96
CA SER A 228 3.68 0.86 18.78
C SER A 228 3.04 1.36 20.08
N PRO A 229 2.04 2.26 20.05
CA PRO A 229 1.49 2.86 21.28
C PRO A 229 0.75 1.88 22.20
N LEU A 230 0.33 0.71 21.69
CA LEU A 230 -0.24 -0.38 22.48
C LEU A 230 0.80 -1.41 22.95
N GLY A 231 2.10 -1.09 22.86
CA GLY A 231 3.19 -1.88 23.44
C GLY A 231 3.77 -2.98 22.56
N GLU A 232 3.31 -3.13 21.31
CA GLU A 232 3.99 -4.01 20.35
C GLU A 232 5.30 -3.38 19.88
N VAL A 233 6.38 -4.15 19.88
CA VAL A 233 7.68 -3.76 19.33
C VAL A 233 7.96 -4.61 18.11
N TRP A 234 8.40 -3.97 17.04
CA TRP A 234 8.74 -4.60 15.78
C TRP A 234 10.19 -4.28 15.43
N THR A 235 10.83 -5.19 14.73
CA THR A 235 12.13 -4.96 14.09
C THR A 235 11.94 -4.91 12.59
N PHE A 236 12.72 -4.05 11.95
CA PHE A 236 12.84 -3.97 10.51
C PHE A 236 14.29 -4.18 10.10
N HIS A 237 14.50 -5.10 9.17
CA HIS A 237 15.82 -5.42 8.60
C HIS A 237 15.70 -5.46 7.08
N ALA A 238 16.79 -5.12 6.39
CA ALA A 238 16.88 -5.26 4.94
C ALA A 238 18.29 -5.63 4.49
N THR A 239 18.38 -6.33 3.36
CA THR A 239 19.64 -6.72 2.71
C THR A 239 19.60 -6.33 1.23
N GLY A 240 20.76 -6.00 0.65
CA GLY A 240 20.85 -5.56 -0.75
C GLY A 240 20.53 -4.07 -0.98
N ALA A 241 20.32 -3.29 0.07
CA ALA A 241 20.07 -1.85 -0.02
C ALA A 241 20.59 -1.08 1.20
N GLU A 242 20.81 0.21 1.04
CA GLU A 242 21.13 1.13 2.14
C GLU A 242 19.84 1.60 2.83
N ILE A 243 19.73 1.36 4.14
CA ILE A 243 18.55 1.76 4.94
C ILE A 243 18.74 3.21 5.41
N ARG A 244 17.74 4.06 5.16
CA ARG A 244 17.64 5.43 5.68
C ARG A 244 16.30 5.66 6.34
N LEU A 245 16.31 6.42 7.43
CA LEU A 245 15.10 6.99 8.03
C LEU A 245 14.95 8.42 7.51
N GLU A 246 13.85 8.71 6.82
CA GLU A 246 13.58 10.00 6.19
C GLU A 246 12.24 10.57 6.66
N GLU A 247 12.06 11.88 6.46
CA GLU A 247 10.80 12.54 6.78
C GLU A 247 9.69 12.15 5.79
N SER A 248 8.47 12.06 6.29
CA SER A 248 7.27 11.68 5.54
C SER A 248 6.06 12.50 6.02
N VAL A 249 4.92 12.31 5.37
CA VAL A 249 3.68 13.02 5.68
C VAL A 249 2.48 12.07 5.63
N TYR A 250 1.56 12.25 6.57
CA TYR A 250 0.28 11.54 6.62
C TYR A 250 -0.86 12.54 6.42
N PHE A 251 -1.49 12.49 5.25
CA PHE A 251 -2.58 13.39 4.84
C PHE A 251 -3.95 12.98 5.37
N ALA A 252 -4.14 11.72 5.76
CA ALA A 252 -5.41 11.22 6.29
C ALA A 252 -5.59 11.46 7.80
N GLY A 253 -4.90 12.45 8.37
CA GLY A 253 -5.10 12.89 9.75
C GLY A 253 -6.41 13.67 9.90
N LEU A 254 -7.14 13.43 11.00
CA LEU A 254 -8.41 14.11 11.30
C LEU A 254 -8.27 15.64 11.39
N THR A 255 -7.10 16.13 11.83
CA THR A 255 -6.77 17.55 11.98
C THR A 255 -5.97 18.11 10.80
N GLY A 256 -5.85 17.36 9.71
CA GLY A 256 -5.04 17.70 8.55
C GLY A 256 -3.74 16.90 8.45
N ALA A 257 -2.84 17.37 7.59
CA ALA A 257 -1.57 16.73 7.32
C ALA A 257 -0.69 16.67 8.58
N ARG A 258 -0.11 15.50 8.87
CA ARG A 258 0.80 15.28 10.00
C ARG A 258 2.16 14.84 9.48
N ARG A 259 3.24 15.40 10.03
CA ARG A 259 4.59 14.87 9.80
C ARG A 259 4.71 13.48 10.44
N THR A 260 5.44 12.61 9.77
CA THR A 260 5.80 11.26 10.23
C THR A 260 7.15 10.88 9.63
N ASP A 261 7.60 9.66 9.83
CA ASP A 261 8.81 9.11 9.25
C ASP A 261 8.50 8.06 8.19
N GLN A 262 9.48 7.77 7.34
CA GLN A 262 9.46 6.66 6.41
C GLN A 262 10.81 5.95 6.43
N ILE A 263 10.77 4.65 6.22
CA ILE A 263 11.96 3.85 5.95
C ILE A 263 12.18 3.89 4.44
N VAL A 264 13.38 4.24 4.00
CA VAL A 264 13.77 4.27 2.59
C VAL A 264 14.95 3.32 2.38
N LEU A 265 14.79 2.38 1.46
CA LEU A 265 15.87 1.52 0.99
C LEU A 265 16.38 2.08 -0.34
N HIS A 266 17.63 2.56 -0.34
CA HIS A 266 18.28 3.09 -1.53
C HIS A 266 19.09 2.00 -2.22
N VAL A 267 18.89 1.85 -3.53
CA VAL A 267 19.58 0.85 -4.35
C VAL A 267 19.89 1.40 -5.74
N ALA A 268 21.10 1.13 -6.23
CA ALA A 268 21.51 1.49 -7.59
C ALA A 268 21.36 0.27 -8.51
N VAL A 269 20.49 0.37 -9.50
CA VAL A 269 20.15 -0.74 -10.42
C VAL A 269 20.98 -0.61 -11.69
N HIS A 270 22.09 -1.36 -11.78
CA HIS A 270 22.91 -1.51 -12.99
C HIS A 270 22.44 -2.70 -13.84
N ASP A 271 22.30 -3.86 -13.22
CA ASP A 271 21.71 -5.08 -13.78
C ASP A 271 20.46 -5.46 -12.97
N ASP A 272 20.00 -6.70 -13.09
CA ASP A 272 18.93 -7.21 -12.25
C ASP A 272 19.37 -7.22 -10.78
N VAL A 273 18.59 -6.58 -9.91
CA VAL A 273 18.89 -6.46 -8.49
C VAL A 273 17.69 -6.90 -7.66
N ARG A 274 17.97 -7.48 -6.49
CA ARG A 274 17.00 -7.91 -5.49
C ARG A 274 17.32 -7.29 -4.15
N VAL A 275 16.28 -6.89 -3.42
CA VAL A 275 16.34 -6.35 -2.07
C VAL A 275 15.34 -7.14 -1.22
N ASP A 276 15.82 -7.75 -0.14
CA ASP A 276 14.99 -8.47 0.80
C ASP A 276 14.80 -7.63 2.07
N TRP A 277 13.59 -7.58 2.61
CA TRP A 277 13.24 -6.84 3.82
C TRP A 277 12.27 -7.63 4.69
N THR A 278 12.31 -7.39 6.00
CA THR A 278 11.49 -8.12 6.97
C THR A 278 10.95 -7.17 8.03
N PHE A 279 9.65 -7.24 8.31
CA PHE A 279 9.05 -6.74 9.55
C PHE A 279 8.75 -7.91 10.48
N GLN A 280 9.36 -7.92 11.67
CA GLN A 280 9.21 -8.98 12.65
C GLN A 280 8.75 -8.42 13.99
N ARG A 281 7.61 -8.90 14.50
CA ARG A 281 7.18 -8.55 15.86
C ARG A 281 8.09 -9.25 16.87
N LEU A 282 8.72 -8.48 17.75
CA LEU A 282 9.34 -9.01 18.97
C LEU A 282 8.20 -9.36 19.93
N ALA A 283 8.26 -10.52 20.57
CA ALA A 283 7.18 -11.04 21.42
C ALA A 283 6.57 -9.94 22.30
N SER A 284 5.25 -9.81 22.24
CA SER A 284 4.50 -8.81 23.03
C SER A 284 4.78 -9.02 24.52
N ALA A 285 4.88 -7.93 25.29
CA ALA A 285 4.58 -8.03 26.72
C ALA A 285 3.20 -8.70 26.87
N PRO A 286 3.01 -9.67 27.77
CA PRO A 286 1.74 -10.38 27.89
C PRO A 286 0.61 -9.37 28.04
N GLY A 287 -0.28 -9.35 27.05
CA GLY A 287 -1.42 -8.44 27.03
C GLY A 287 -2.23 -8.64 28.30
N ARG A 288 -2.56 -7.54 28.97
CA ARG A 288 -3.44 -7.52 30.13
C ARG A 288 -4.71 -8.30 29.77
N THR A 289 -4.91 -9.44 30.42
CA THR A 289 -6.12 -10.26 30.28
C THR A 289 -7.32 -9.34 30.50
N PRO A 290 -8.35 -9.36 29.63
CA PRO A 290 -9.58 -8.62 29.93
C PRO A 290 -10.08 -9.11 31.28
N SER A 291 -10.20 -8.18 32.23
CA SER A 291 -10.80 -8.45 33.53
C SER A 291 -12.19 -9.02 33.25
N ALA A 292 -12.41 -10.28 33.61
CA ALA A 292 -13.76 -10.80 33.71
C ALA A 292 -14.51 -9.88 34.68
N ALA A 293 -15.52 -9.18 34.18
CA ALA A 293 -16.45 -8.44 35.02
C ALA A 293 -17.15 -9.46 35.93
N ALA A 294 -17.08 -9.21 37.23
CA ALA A 294 -17.90 -9.87 38.25
C ALA A 294 -19.28 -9.22 38.32
#